data_AF-A0A392PM22-F1
#
_entry.id   AF-A0A392PM22-F1
#
_cell.length_a   1.000
_cell.length_b   1.000
_cell.length_c   1.000
_cell.angle_alpha   90.00
_cell.angle_beta   90.00
_cell.angle_gamma   90.00
#
_symmetry.space_group_name_H-M   'P 1'
#
loop_
_entity.id
_entity.type
_entity.pdbx_description
1 polymer ?
#
loop_
_entity_poly.entity_id
_entity_poly.type
_entity_poly.pdbx_seq_one_letter_code
_entity_poly.pdbx_strand_id
1 'polypeptide(L)'
;PWPKSRDYVPYANAPYKSLTVEKAVQNWIQYEGNVFRFPGGGTQFPQGADAYINELASVIPLDNGMVRTALDTGCGVASWGAYLFKKNVIAMSIAP
;
A
#
# COMPACT_ATOMS: atom_id res chain seq x y z
N PRO A 1 14.93 3.09 -3.70
CA PRO A 1 14.14 2.97 -2.44
C PRO A 1 12.93 3.91 -2.49
N TRP A 2 11.73 3.45 -2.11
CA TRP A 2 10.60 4.36 -1.90
C TRP A 2 10.95 5.38 -0.81
N PRO A 3 10.52 6.65 -0.91
CA PRO A 3 10.61 7.55 0.22
C PRO A 3 9.82 6.98 1.40
N LYS A 4 10.33 7.21 2.62
CA LYS A 4 9.64 6.83 3.87
C LYS A 4 8.20 7.34 3.93
N SER A 5 7.88 8.39 3.18
CA SER A 5 6.54 8.98 3.08
C SER A 5 5.46 8.05 2.52
N ARG A 6 5.81 6.92 1.88
CA ARG A 6 4.83 5.88 1.53
C ARG A 6 4.22 5.25 2.78
N ASP A 7 5.08 4.95 3.75
CA ASP A 7 4.70 4.18 4.94
C ASP A 7 4.37 5.09 6.12
N TYR A 8 4.81 6.36 6.10
CA TYR A 8 4.70 7.26 7.23
C TYR A 8 4.31 8.68 6.84
N VAL A 9 3.40 9.28 7.60
CA VAL A 9 3.06 10.70 7.52
C VAL A 9 3.22 11.30 8.91
N PRO A 10 3.87 12.47 9.07
CA PRO A 10 3.93 13.15 10.37
C PRO A 10 2.53 13.42 10.92
N TYR A 11 2.31 13.13 12.20
CA TYR A 11 1.01 13.32 12.85
C TYR A 11 0.53 14.78 12.79
N ALA A 12 1.47 15.72 12.88
CA ALA A 12 1.22 17.14 12.75
C ALA A 12 0.67 17.55 11.38
N ASN A 13 0.87 16.74 10.34
CA ASN A 13 0.45 17.06 8.97
C ASN A 13 -0.98 16.57 8.66
N ALA A 14 -1.66 15.94 9.61
CA ALA A 14 -2.98 15.41 9.40
C ALA A 14 -4.07 16.30 10.05
N PRO A 15 -4.97 16.89 9.25
CA PRO A 15 -6.01 17.78 9.77
C PRO A 15 -7.11 17.04 10.55
N TYR A 16 -7.36 15.76 10.24
CA TYR A 16 -8.45 14.97 10.81
C TYR A 16 -7.93 13.71 11.50
N LYS A 17 -7.71 13.81 12.81
CA LYS A 17 -7.14 12.73 13.64
C LYS A 17 -8.12 11.60 13.93
N SER A 18 -9.43 11.87 13.86
CA SER A 18 -10.48 10.85 14.05
C SER A 18 -10.39 9.70 13.05
N LEU A 19 -9.80 9.94 11.87
CA LEU A 19 -9.58 8.92 10.83
C LEU A 19 -8.78 7.72 11.36
N THR A 20 -7.89 7.90 12.33
CA THR A 20 -7.15 6.77 12.90
C THR A 20 -7.98 5.91 13.81
N VAL A 21 -9.06 6.43 14.39
CA VAL A 21 -10.00 5.63 15.18
C VAL A 21 -10.95 4.89 14.23
N GLU A 22 -11.50 5.61 13.25
CA GLU A 22 -12.47 5.06 12.30
C GLU A 22 -11.88 3.97 11.39
N LYS A 23 -10.61 4.11 10.99
CA LYS A 23 -9.94 3.21 10.05
C LYS A 23 -8.96 2.23 10.71
N ALA A 24 -8.74 2.30 12.03
CA ALA A 24 -7.89 1.36 12.75
C ALA A 24 -8.37 -0.09 12.64
N VAL A 25 -9.68 -0.32 12.68
CA VAL A 25 -10.28 -1.67 12.57
C VAL A 25 -9.92 -2.32 11.23
N GLN A 26 -9.79 -1.53 10.17
CA GLN A 26 -9.43 -2.00 8.84
C GLN A 26 -7.91 -2.13 8.65
N ASN A 27 -7.11 -1.82 9.67
CA ASN A 27 -5.65 -1.83 9.66
C ASN A 27 -5.03 -0.96 8.54
N TRP A 28 -5.73 0.09 8.12
CA TRP A 28 -5.25 1.00 7.07
C TRP A 28 -4.25 2.02 7.59
N ILE A 29 -4.40 2.42 8.84
CA ILE A 29 -3.60 3.44 9.50
C ILE A 29 -3.39 3.07 10.96
N GLN A 30 -2.18 3.30 11.45
CA GLN A 30 -1.81 3.10 12.84
C GLN A 30 -1.21 4.39 13.39
N TYR A 31 -1.63 4.78 14.59
CA TYR A 31 -1.02 5.90 15.29
C TYR A 31 0.22 5.42 16.06
N GLU A 32 1.37 6.00 15.74
CA GLU A 32 2.67 5.70 16.37
C GLU A 32 3.29 6.99 16.95
N GLY A 33 2.53 7.69 17.80
CA GLY A 33 3.00 8.90 18.50
C GLY A 33 3.16 10.11 17.58
N ASN A 34 4.34 10.29 16.99
CA ASN A 34 4.64 11.46 16.15
C ASN A 34 4.33 11.24 14.66
N VAL A 35 3.95 10.03 14.28
CA VAL A 35 3.63 9.65 12.90
C VAL A 35 2.37 8.81 12.85
N PHE A 36 1.72 8.87 11.70
CA PHE A 36 0.83 7.83 11.23
C PHE A 36 1.60 6.86 10.36
N ARG A 37 1.42 5.57 10.61
CA ARG A 37 1.96 4.48 9.81
C ARG A 37 0.88 3.87 8.94
N PHE A 38 1.23 3.61 7.69
CA PHE A 38 0.41 2.95 6.69
C PHE A 38 1.06 1.59 6.40
N PRO A 39 0.56 0.48 6.98
CA PRO A 39 1.23 -0.81 6.88
C PRO A 39 1.13 -1.47 5.49
N GLY A 40 0.49 -0.82 4.51
CA GLY A 40 0.28 -1.38 3.17
C GLY A 40 -0.72 -2.54 3.13
N GLY A 41 -1.43 -2.77 4.23
CA GLY A 41 -2.45 -3.79 4.37
C GLY A 41 -3.87 -3.23 4.26
N GLY A 42 -4.83 -4.06 4.66
CA GLY A 42 -6.24 -3.71 4.74
C GLY A 42 -7.11 -4.94 4.80
N THR A 43 -8.43 -4.77 4.71
CA THR A 43 -9.37 -5.90 4.63
C THR A 43 -9.01 -6.88 3.52
N GLN A 44 -8.57 -6.38 2.35
CA GLN A 44 -8.17 -7.21 1.20
C GLN A 44 -6.74 -7.76 1.32
N PHE A 45 -5.88 -7.16 2.15
CA PHE A 45 -4.49 -7.56 2.33
C PHE A 45 -4.18 -7.76 3.81
N PRO A 46 -4.73 -8.82 4.45
CA PRO A 46 -4.56 -9.04 5.89
C PRO A 46 -3.11 -9.27 6.29
N GLN A 47 -2.27 -9.78 5.38
CA GLN A 47 -0.82 -9.97 5.56
C GLN A 47 0.02 -8.88 4.87
N GLY A 48 -0.61 -7.80 4.41
CA GLY A 48 0.03 -6.75 3.62
C GLY A 48 0.09 -7.06 2.12
N ALA A 49 0.11 -6.02 1.29
CA ALA A 49 0.15 -6.16 -0.17
C ALA A 49 1.40 -6.90 -0.68
N ASP A 50 2.53 -6.81 0.04
CA ASP A 50 3.76 -7.53 -0.27
C ASP A 50 3.57 -9.04 -0.37
N ALA A 51 2.89 -9.65 0.61
CA ALA A 51 2.70 -11.10 0.66
C ALA A 51 1.95 -11.58 -0.59
N TYR A 52 0.87 -10.87 -0.94
CA TYR A 52 0.09 -11.15 -2.13
C TYR A 52 0.89 -10.95 -3.43
N ILE A 53 1.67 -9.87 -3.55
CA ILE A 53 2.51 -9.59 -4.72
C ILE A 53 3.61 -10.66 -4.88
N ASN A 54 4.18 -11.14 -3.78
CA ASN A 54 5.19 -12.21 -3.81
C ASN A 54 4.59 -13.55 -4.26
N GLU A 55 3.35 -13.85 -3.86
CA GLU A 55 2.63 -15.01 -4.37
C GLU A 55 2.38 -14.89 -5.87
N LEU A 56 1.92 -13.73 -6.36
CA LEU A 56 1.78 -13.48 -7.81
C LEU A 56 3.11 -13.62 -8.56
N ALA A 57 4.22 -13.14 -7.97
CA ALA A 57 5.55 -13.25 -8.57
C ALA A 57 6.05 -14.70 -8.70
N SER A 58 5.43 -15.66 -8.01
CA SER A 58 5.76 -17.09 -8.17
C SER A 58 5.28 -17.68 -9.50
N VAL A 59 4.30 -17.03 -10.15
CA VAL A 59 3.70 -17.50 -11.41
C VAL A 59 3.75 -16.47 -12.54
N ILE A 60 3.90 -15.17 -12.22
CA ILE A 60 4.07 -14.08 -13.18
C ILE A 60 5.50 -13.54 -13.06
N PRO A 61 6.21 -13.28 -14.17
CA PRO A 61 7.58 -12.78 -14.16
C PRO A 61 7.67 -11.28 -13.79
N LEU A 62 7.32 -10.97 -12.54
CA LEU A 62 7.36 -9.60 -12.00
C LEU A 62 8.80 -9.16 -11.66
N ASP A 63 9.69 -10.09 -11.32
CA ASP A 63 11.03 -9.77 -10.82
C ASP A 63 12.11 -9.60 -11.91
N ASN A 64 11.85 -10.00 -13.16
CA ASN A 64 12.84 -9.93 -14.25
C ASN A 64 12.66 -8.72 -15.18
N GLY A 65 11.69 -7.85 -14.90
CA GLY A 65 11.40 -6.66 -15.70
C GLY A 65 10.66 -6.91 -17.02
N MET A 66 10.14 -8.12 -17.25
CA MET A 66 9.25 -8.42 -18.38
C MET A 66 7.91 -7.68 -18.22
N VAL A 67 7.35 -7.67 -17.02
CA VAL A 67 6.22 -6.81 -16.67
C VAL A 67 6.78 -5.47 -16.18
N ARG A 68 6.28 -4.37 -16.76
CA ARG A 68 6.69 -3.00 -16.42
C ARG A 68 5.54 -2.13 -15.92
N THR A 69 4.31 -2.49 -16.29
CA THR A 69 3.12 -1.71 -15.99
C THR A 69 1.98 -2.63 -15.55
N ALA A 70 1.12 -2.13 -14.66
CA ALA A 70 -0.09 -2.83 -14.24
C ALA A 70 -1.28 -1.87 -14.21
N LEU A 71 -2.47 -2.40 -14.51
CA LEU A 71 -3.74 -1.73 -14.26
C LEU A 71 -4.32 -2.27 -12.97
N ASP A 72 -4.51 -1.40 -11.99
CA ASP A 72 -5.08 -1.71 -10.67
C ASP A 72 -6.51 -1.20 -10.61
N THR A 73 -7.48 -2.11 -10.59
CA THR A 73 -8.91 -1.74 -10.50
C THR A 73 -9.48 -2.20 -9.17
N GLY A 74 -9.93 -1.26 -8.34
CA GLY A 74 -10.65 -1.56 -7.10
C GLY A 74 -9.80 -1.63 -5.82
N CYS A 75 -8.47 -1.45 -5.89
CA CYS A 75 -7.66 -1.27 -4.69
C CYS A 75 -7.87 0.15 -4.11
N GLY A 76 -8.90 0.30 -3.27
CA GLY A 76 -9.36 1.62 -2.78
C GLY A 76 -8.31 2.49 -2.09
N VAL A 77 -7.28 1.89 -1.48
CA VAL A 77 -6.17 2.61 -0.80
C VAL A 77 -4.86 2.57 -1.60
N ALA A 78 -4.91 2.09 -2.85
CA ALA A 78 -3.78 1.94 -3.77
C ALA A 78 -2.57 1.18 -3.21
N SER A 79 -2.76 0.32 -2.20
CA SER A 79 -1.67 -0.42 -1.56
C SER A 79 -1.03 -1.43 -2.52
N TRP A 80 -1.81 -2.11 -3.35
CA TRP A 80 -1.27 -3.01 -4.36
C TRP A 80 -0.37 -2.28 -5.35
N GLY A 81 -0.86 -1.19 -5.96
CA GLY A 81 -0.09 -0.37 -6.89
C GLY A 81 1.18 0.23 -6.27
N ALA A 82 1.10 0.75 -5.05
CA ALA A 82 2.26 1.32 -4.35
C ALA A 82 3.36 0.28 -4.08
N TYR A 83 2.96 -0.97 -3.80
CA TYR A 83 3.89 -2.03 -3.44
C TYR A 83 4.46 -2.78 -4.66
N LEU A 84 3.77 -2.77 -5.81
CA LEU A 84 4.29 -3.29 -7.08
C LEU A 84 5.58 -2.61 -7.54
N PHE A 85 5.83 -1.38 -7.10
CA PHE A 85 7.08 -0.68 -7.41
C PHE A 85 8.33 -1.42 -6.88
N LYS A 86 8.19 -2.24 -5.82
CA LYS A 86 9.28 -3.11 -5.35
C LYS A 86 9.69 -4.15 -6.40
N LYS A 87 8.78 -4.49 -7.30
CA LYS A 87 8.99 -5.34 -8.48
C LYS A 87 9.37 -4.53 -9.73
N ASN A 88 9.62 -3.23 -9.58
CA ASN A 88 9.89 -2.32 -10.71
C ASN A 88 8.73 -2.28 -11.74
N VAL A 89 7.50 -2.38 -11.23
CA VAL A 89 6.25 -2.27 -11.99
C VAL A 89 5.51 -1.00 -11.58
N ILE A 90 5.13 -0.18 -12.55
CA ILE A 90 4.35 1.04 -12.33
C ILE A 90 2.86 0.72 -12.49
N ALA A 91 2.05 1.03 -11.48
CA ALA A 91 0.61 0.83 -11.54
C ALA A 91 -0.12 2.12 -11.92
N MET A 92 -1.13 1.99 -12.78
CA MET A 92 -2.23 2.95 -12.89
C MET A 92 -3.39 2.42 -12.06
N SER A 93 -3.77 3.13 -11.01
CA SER A 93 -4.86 2.72 -10.11
C SER A 93 -6.14 3.50 -10.37
N ILE A 94 -7.25 2.77 -10.49
CA ILE A 94 -8.61 3.30 -10.61
C ILE A 94 -9.41 2.70 -9.46
N ALA A 95 -9.77 3.55 -8.50
CA ALA A 95 -10.61 3.21 -7.36
C ALA A 95 -11.94 4.01 -7.42
N PRO A 96 -13.08 3.40 -7.02
CA PRO A 96 -14.34 4.11 -6.85
C PRO A 96 -14.36 5.01 -5.61
#